data_AF-A0A3C0IRZ7-F1
#
_entry.id   AF-A0A3C0IRZ7-F1
#
_cell.length_a   1.000
_cell.length_b   1.000
_cell.length_c   1.000
_cell.angle_alpha   90.00
_cell.angle_beta   90.00
_cell.angle_gamma   90.00
#
_symmetry.space_group_name_H-M   'P 1'
#
loop_
_entity.id
_entity.type
_entity.pdbx_description
1 polymer ?
#
loop_
_entity_poly.entity_id
_entity_poly.type
_entity_poly.pdbx_seq_one_letter_code
_entity_poly.pdbx_strand_id
1 'polypeptide(L)' 'PYKRHAEAIELAEALNWHLAANMLVQQTPQHNYFRTMLLWRSNSAVPANLTTLAIQDKGKYTPAFSALLQPYYLNL' A
#
# COMPACT_ATOMS: atom_id res chain seq x y z
N PRO A 1 -9.93 -0.01 -1.94
CA PRO A 1 -10.00 0.72 -3.24
C PRO A 1 -9.30 2.08 -3.11
N TYR A 2 -8.51 2.53 -4.10
CA TYR A 2 -7.73 3.77 -3.95
C TYR A 2 -8.57 5.05 -3.85
N LYS A 3 -9.70 5.13 -4.59
CA LYS A 3 -10.51 6.36 -4.68
C LYS A 3 -10.96 6.95 -3.33
N ARG A 4 -11.15 6.12 -2.30
CA ARG A 4 -11.66 6.53 -0.98
C ARG A 4 -10.59 6.48 0.12
N HIS A 5 -9.31 6.51 -0.25
CA HIS A 5 -8.22 6.38 0.73
C HIS A 5 -8.14 7.59 1.67
N ALA A 6 -8.34 8.81 1.16
CA ALA A 6 -8.36 10.03 1.95
C ALA A 6 -9.52 10.02 2.96
N GLU A 7 -10.75 9.75 2.49
CA GLU A 7 -11.94 9.60 3.35
C GLU A 7 -11.74 8.54 4.45
N ALA A 8 -11.06 7.43 4.13
CA ALA A 8 -10.76 6.39 5.12
C ALA A 8 -9.75 6.85 6.18
N ILE A 9 -8.77 7.70 5.82
CA ILE A 9 -7.83 8.31 6.76
C ILE A 9 -8.56 9.29 7.67
N GLU A 10 -9.35 10.19 7.10
CA GLU A 10 -10.13 11.17 7.87
C GLU A 10 -11.06 10.49 8.88
N LEU A 11 -11.76 9.43 8.46
CA LEU A 11 -12.65 8.68 9.35
C LEU A 11 -11.89 7.97 10.47
N ALA A 12 -10.73 7.39 10.18
CA ALA A 12 -9.91 6.71 11.19
C ALA A 12 -9.37 7.71 12.22
N GLU A 13 -8.88 8.87 11.77
CA GLU A 13 -8.38 9.93 12.63
C GLU A 13 -9.48 10.50 13.54
N ALA A 14 -10.70 10.67 13.02
CA ALA A 14 -11.87 11.04 13.82
C ALA A 14 -12.21 10.03 14.94
N LEU A 15 -11.77 8.77 14.79
CA LEU A 15 -11.92 7.70 15.78
C LEU A 15 -10.68 7.49 16.66
N ASN A 16 -9.74 8.45 16.67
CA ASN A 16 -8.44 8.37 17.37
C ASN A 16 -7.55 7.19 16.93
N TRP A 17 -7.69 6.75 15.67
CA TRP A 17 -6.73 5.85 15.04
C TRP A 17 -5.76 6.66 14.20
N HIS A 18 -4.48 6.28 14.25
CA HIS A 18 -3.41 6.96 13.54
C HIS A 18 -2.86 6.08 12.44
N LEU A 19 -2.54 6.67 11.29
CA LEU A 19 -1.94 5.93 10.18
C LEU A 19 -0.54 5.42 10.59
N ALA A 20 -0.37 4.10 10.53
CA ALA A 20 0.89 3.43 10.76
C ALA A 20 1.67 3.21 9.46
N ALA A 21 0.96 2.75 8.42
CA ALA A 21 1.53 2.58 7.09
C ALA A 21 0.47 2.73 6.00
N ASN A 22 0.90 3.19 4.83
CA ASN A 22 0.10 3.24 3.63
C ASN A 22 0.93 2.69 2.46
N MET A 23 0.32 1.80 1.68
CA MET A 23 0.89 1.33 0.42
C MET A 23 -0.07 1.65 -0.72
N LEU A 24 0.39 2.45 -1.68
CA LEU A 24 -0.32 2.77 -2.91
C LEU A 24 0.10 1.80 -4.01
N VAL A 25 -0.87 1.18 -4.68
CA VAL A 25 -0.61 0.15 -5.68
C VAL A 25 -1.09 0.61 -7.06
N GLN A 26 -0.20 0.47 -8.03
CA GLN A 26 -0.46 0.73 -9.46
C GLN A 26 -0.05 -0.48 -10.31
N GLN A 27 -0.72 -0.66 -11.45
CA GLN A 27 -0.42 -1.78 -12.35
C GLN A 27 0.96 -1.62 -12.98
N THR A 28 1.25 -0.44 -13.51
CA THR A 28 2.57 -0.04 -14.02
C THR A 28 2.88 1.38 -13.53
N PRO A 29 4.12 1.88 -13.66
CA PRO A 29 4.47 3.25 -13.29
C PRO A 29 3.68 4.35 -14.01
N GLN A 30 3.05 4.03 -15.15
CA GLN A 30 2.27 4.96 -15.96
C GLN A 30 0.77 4.94 -15.61
N HIS A 31 0.30 3.95 -14.86
CA HIS A 31 -1.10 3.86 -14.46
C HIS A 31 -1.34 4.61 -13.15
N ASN A 32 -2.55 5.15 -13.00
CA ASN A 32 -3.01 5.65 -11.70
C ASN A 32 -3.09 4.52 -10.66
N TYR A 33 -3.00 4.89 -9.39
CA TYR A 33 -3.23 3.96 -8.29
C TYR A 33 -4.67 3.42 -8.33
N PHE A 34 -4.82 2.10 -8.17
CA PHE A 34 -6.13 1.45 -8.15
C PHE A 34 -6.45 0.86 -6.77
N ARG A 35 -5.44 0.57 -5.96
CA ARG A 35 -5.58 0.02 -4.61
C ARG A 35 -4.68 0.77 -3.62
N THR A 36 -5.14 0.85 -2.39
CA THR A 36 -4.36 1.24 -1.22
C THR A 36 -4.50 0.15 -0.17
N MET A 37 -3.48 -0.02 0.66
CA MET A 37 -3.55 -0.75 1.92
C MET A 37 -3.17 0.21 3.03
N LEU A 38 -4.03 0.31 4.05
CA LEU A 38 -3.88 1.21 5.17
C LEU A 38 -3.75 0.37 6.45
N LEU A 39 -2.70 0.61 7.21
CA LEU A 39 -2.49 0.02 8.53
C LEU A 39 -2.61 1.13 9.57
N TRP A 40 -3.37 0.86 10.63
CA TRP A 40 -3.63 1.82 11.71
C TRP A 40 -2.97 1.37 13.01
N ARG A 41 -2.76 2.32 13.92
CA ARG A 41 -2.29 2.11 15.28
C ARG A 41 -2.96 3.09 16.24
N SER A 42 -2.96 2.74 17.52
CA SER A 42 -3.53 3.57 18.59
C SER A 42 -2.58 4.68 19.08
N ASN A 43 -1.27 4.59 18.81
CA ASN A 43 -0.28 5.57 19.24
C ASN A 43 0.27 6.38 18.04
N SER A 44 0.25 7.70 18.14
CA SER A 44 0.70 8.64 17.11
C SER A 44 2.19 8.99 17.16
N ALA A 45 2.96 8.47 18.13
CA ALA A 45 4.34 8.89 18.38
C ALA A 45 5.33 8.64 17.21
N VAL A 46 4.96 7.81 16.24
CA VAL A 46 5.81 7.44 15.11
C VAL A 46 5.14 7.94 13.81
N PRO A 47 5.90 8.49 12.85
CA PRO A 47 5.36 8.84 11.53
C PRO A 47 4.87 7.62 10.75
N ALA A 48 3.89 7.82 9.86
CA ALA A 48 3.41 6.75 8.99
C ALA A 48 4.47 6.36 7.95
N ASN A 49 4.62 5.06 7.68
CA ASN A 49 5.42 4.58 6.56
C ASN A 49 4.61 4.65 5.27
N LEU A 50 5.00 5.52 4.33
CA LEU A 50 4.30 5.72 3.06
C LEU A 50 5.10 5.08 1.92
N THR A 51 4.48 4.14 1.23
CA THR A 51 5.13 3.36 0.18
C THR A 51 4.27 3.28 -1.08
N THR A 52 4.92 3.02 -2.21
CA THR A 52 4.27 2.77 -3.49
C THR A 52 4.78 1.45 -4.06
N LEU A 53 3.89 0.70 -4.71
CA LEU A 53 4.18 -0.56 -5.38
C LEU A 53 3.64 -0.54 -6.81
N ALA A 54 4.53 -0.69 -7.78
CA ALA A 54 4.16 -1.02 -9.16
C ALA A 54 4.24 -2.54 -9.35
N ILE A 55 3.19 -3.15 -9.90
CA ILE A 55 3.14 -4.61 -10.10
C ILE A 55 4.10 -5.04 -11.20
N GLN A 56 4.04 -4.37 -12.36
CA GLN A 56 4.91 -4.67 -13.50
C GLN A 56 5.53 -3.41 -14.10
N ASP A 57 6.65 -3.57 -14.78
CA ASP A 57 7.21 -2.60 -15.71
C ASP A 57 7.54 -3.30 -17.03
N LYS A 58 7.12 -2.72 -18.15
CA LYS A 58 7.31 -3.27 -19.51
C LYS A 58 6.92 -4.75 -19.65
N GLY A 59 5.82 -5.17 -19.03
CA GLY A 59 5.29 -6.53 -19.13
C GLY A 59 5.96 -7.57 -18.24
N LYS A 60 6.88 -7.16 -17.35
CA LYS A 60 7.52 -8.05 -16.37
C LYS A 60 7.23 -7.56 -14.95
N TYR A 61 7.05 -8.48 -14.01
CA TYR A 61 6.90 -8.10 -12.61
C TYR A 61 8.10 -7.31 -12.12
N THR A 62 7.82 -6.25 -11.34
CA THR A 62 8.90 -5.46 -10.76
C THR A 62 9.65 -6.28 -9.71
N PRO A 63 10.92 -5.94 -9.40
CA PRO A 63 11.65 -6.59 -8.33
C PRO A 63 10.95 -6.48 -6.98
N ALA A 64 10.36 -5.31 -6.68
CA ALA A 64 9.62 -5.08 -5.43
C ALA A 64 8.41 -6.00 -5.31
N PHE A 65 7.63 -6.17 -6.40
CA PHE A 65 6.49 -7.07 -6.40
C PHE A 65 6.93 -8.54 -6.32
N SER A 66 7.96 -8.92 -7.09
CA SER A 66 8.50 -10.29 -7.10
C SER A 66 9.04 -10.71 -5.72
N ALA A 67 9.68 -9.81 -4.99
CA ALA A 67 10.17 -10.07 -3.64
C ALA A 67 9.05 -10.40 -2.65
N LEU A 68 7.89 -9.75 -2.77
CA LEU A 68 6.71 -10.04 -1.94
C LEU A 68 6.10 -11.40 -2.25
N LEU A 69 6.26 -11.87 -3.49
CA LEU A 69 5.76 -13.16 -3.95
C LEU A 69 6.67 -14.32 -3.56
N GLN A 70 7.99 -14.11 -3.51
CA GLN A 70 8.98 -15.19 -3.24
C GLN A 70 8.59 -16.15 -2.10
N PRO A 71 8.13 -15.68 -0.92
CA PRO A 71 7.73 -16.59 0.17
C PRO A 71 6.57 -17.53 -0.19
N TYR A 72 5.71 -17.16 -1.13
CA TYR A 72 4.52 -17.90 -1.53
C TYR A 72 4.77 -18.87 -2.69
N TYR A 73 5.89 -18.73 -3.41
CA TYR A 73 6.26 -19.61 -4.53
C TYR A 73 7.28 -20.70 -4.14
N LEU A 74 7.68 -20.80 -2.87
CA LEU A 74 8.59 -21.84 -2.37
C LEU A 74 7.98 -23.25 -2.28
N ASN A 75 6.69 -23.42 -2.62
CA ASN A 75 5.98 -24.71 -2.60
C ASN A 75 5.31 -25.07 -3.95
N LEU A 76 5.76 -24.49 -5.07
CA LEU A 76 5.26 -24.79 -6.42
C LEU A 76 6.37 -25.33 -7.32
#